data_AF-A0A2D7RLJ2-F1
#
_entry.id   AF-A0A2D7RLJ2-F1
#
_cell.length_a   1.000
_cell.length_b   1.000
_cell.length_c   1.000
_cell.angle_alpha   90.00
_cell.angle_beta   90.00
_cell.angle_gamma   90.00
#
_symmetry.space_group_name_H-M   'P 1'
#
loop_
_entity.id
_entity.type
_entity.pdbx_description
1 polymer ?
#
loop_
_entity_poly.entity_id
_entity_poly.type
_entity_poly.pdbx_seq_one_letter_code
_entity_poly.pdbx_strand_id
1 'polypeptide(L)'
;DPINQANIFLENNFNYLHVVDLDGAQTGNQLNRSVIQKLLEISGLKIQVGGGIREIEDVHNMLEMGVSRVIVGTAIFKEKFLDKIEENFDPDQIILAVDFNSLDGIPYIYTHGWQDNSNIKLFDFVSDNSYFKNLLATDISLDGVLQGASFETYEQILRLFPKSNLIASGGISSMSDLAKLENLQIQECIVGKAIYEKQISLSDLSNDY
;
A
#
# COMPACT_ATOMS: atom_id res chain seq x y z
N ASP A 1 8.33 -19.06 -4.17
CA ASP A 1 8.03 -18.74 -5.58
C ASP A 1 6.80 -17.83 -5.60
N PRO A 2 6.94 -16.57 -6.04
CA PRO A 2 5.83 -15.60 -6.09
C PRO A 2 4.65 -16.05 -6.95
N ILE A 3 4.89 -16.79 -8.03
CA ILE A 3 3.82 -17.22 -8.96
C ILE A 3 2.93 -18.26 -8.28
N ASN A 4 3.54 -19.22 -7.58
CA ASN A 4 2.79 -20.20 -6.81
C ASN A 4 1.96 -19.53 -5.70
N GLN A 5 2.53 -18.55 -5.00
CA GLN A 5 1.80 -17.82 -3.96
C GLN A 5 0.61 -17.02 -4.53
N ALA A 6 0.79 -16.40 -5.70
CA ALA A 6 -0.29 -15.69 -6.39
C ALA A 6 -1.45 -16.63 -6.78
N ASN A 7 -1.14 -17.83 -7.28
CA ASN A 7 -2.17 -18.84 -7.56
C ASN A 7 -2.91 -19.28 -6.30
N ILE A 8 -2.20 -19.46 -5.17
CA ILE A 8 -2.85 -19.79 -3.89
C ILE A 8 -3.84 -18.69 -3.48
N PHE A 9 -3.46 -17.40 -3.61
CA PHE A 9 -4.40 -16.30 -3.32
C PHE A 9 -5.58 -16.31 -4.29
N LEU A 10 -5.35 -16.51 -5.58
CA LEU A 10 -6.43 -16.57 -6.57
C LEU A 10 -7.41 -17.73 -6.29
N GLU A 11 -6.91 -18.91 -5.91
CA GLU A 11 -7.72 -20.06 -5.50
C GLU A 11 -8.57 -19.79 -4.25
N ASN A 12 -8.18 -18.80 -3.44
CA ASN A 12 -8.94 -18.30 -2.30
C ASN A 12 -9.74 -17.03 -2.63
N ASN A 13 -10.09 -16.81 -3.90
CA ASN A 13 -10.96 -15.73 -4.39
C ASN A 13 -10.42 -14.30 -4.21
N PHE A 14 -9.11 -14.13 -3.99
CA PHE A 14 -8.51 -12.81 -3.99
C PHE A 14 -8.37 -12.30 -5.42
N ASN A 15 -8.91 -11.09 -5.67
CA ASN A 15 -8.92 -10.48 -7.00
C ASN A 15 -7.85 -9.39 -7.17
N TYR A 16 -7.18 -9.00 -6.09
CA TYR A 16 -6.04 -8.08 -6.10
C TYR A 16 -4.84 -8.71 -5.38
N LEU A 17 -3.65 -8.52 -5.94
CA LEU A 17 -2.38 -8.89 -5.31
C LEU A 17 -1.49 -7.66 -5.15
N HIS A 18 -1.11 -7.39 -3.90
CA HIS A 18 -0.14 -6.37 -3.54
C HIS A 18 1.28 -6.93 -3.61
N VAL A 19 2.11 -6.34 -4.46
CA VAL A 19 3.50 -6.77 -4.70
C VAL A 19 4.45 -5.63 -4.38
N VAL A 20 5.43 -5.89 -3.52
CA VAL A 20 6.52 -4.96 -3.23
C VAL A 20 7.83 -5.57 -3.74
N ASP A 21 8.46 -4.92 -4.72
CA ASP A 21 9.81 -5.25 -5.16
C ASP A 21 10.82 -4.66 -4.16
N LEU A 22 11.25 -5.45 -3.18
CA LEU A 22 12.20 -5.02 -2.15
C LEU A 22 13.59 -4.73 -2.73
N ASP A 23 14.04 -5.51 -3.73
CA ASP A 23 15.31 -5.24 -4.42
C ASP A 23 15.22 -3.93 -5.21
N GLY A 24 14.06 -3.68 -5.83
CA GLY A 24 13.74 -2.40 -6.47
C GLY A 24 13.71 -1.26 -5.48
N ALA A 25 13.07 -1.43 -4.32
CA ALA A 25 13.04 -0.41 -3.27
C ALA A 25 14.46 -0.05 -2.79
N GLN A 26 15.32 -1.04 -2.63
CA GLN A 26 16.70 -0.86 -2.18
C GLN A 26 17.60 -0.24 -3.25
N THR A 27 17.57 -0.78 -4.47
CA THR A 27 18.53 -0.40 -5.53
C THR A 27 18.02 0.75 -6.41
N GLY A 28 16.70 0.86 -6.56
CA GLY A 28 16.03 1.71 -7.55
C GLY A 28 15.91 1.12 -8.92
N ASN A 29 16.37 -0.10 -9.12
CA ASN A 29 16.31 -0.79 -10.38
C ASN A 29 15.24 -1.87 -10.27
N GLN A 30 14.36 -1.96 -11.26
CA GLN A 30 13.28 -2.95 -11.31
C GLN A 30 13.83 -4.34 -11.70
N LEU A 31 14.74 -4.88 -10.90
CA LEU A 31 15.43 -6.14 -11.16
C LEU A 31 14.46 -7.32 -11.27
N ASN A 32 13.32 -7.24 -10.58
CA ASN A 32 12.30 -8.28 -10.56
C ASN A 32 11.20 -8.07 -11.61
N ARG A 33 11.40 -7.21 -12.62
CA ARG A 33 10.43 -6.96 -13.69
C ARG A 33 9.93 -8.23 -14.37
N SER A 34 10.82 -9.19 -14.62
CA SER A 34 10.43 -10.47 -15.24
C SER A 34 9.49 -11.33 -14.38
N VAL A 35 9.56 -11.19 -13.05
CA VAL A 35 8.63 -11.86 -12.13
C VAL A 35 7.28 -11.15 -12.16
N ILE A 36 7.28 -9.81 -12.17
CA ILE A 36 6.04 -9.02 -12.29
C ILE A 36 5.31 -9.35 -13.60
N GLN A 37 6.03 -9.46 -14.72
CA GLN A 37 5.45 -9.88 -16.01
C GLN A 37 4.74 -11.23 -15.91
N LYS A 38 5.37 -12.23 -15.27
CA LYS A 38 4.74 -13.54 -15.06
C LYS A 38 3.52 -13.48 -14.15
N LEU A 39 3.51 -12.60 -13.14
CA LEU A 39 2.33 -12.40 -12.29
C LEU A 39 1.16 -11.80 -13.09
N LEU A 40 1.45 -10.89 -14.02
CA LEU A 40 0.44 -10.27 -14.88
C LEU A 40 -0.18 -11.23 -15.91
N GLU A 41 0.49 -12.35 -16.21
CA GLU A 41 -0.07 -13.42 -17.05
C GLU A 41 -1.16 -14.23 -16.34
N ILE A 42 -1.28 -14.13 -15.00
CA ILE A 42 -2.29 -14.83 -14.21
C ILE A 42 -3.66 -14.15 -14.40
N SER A 43 -4.51 -14.76 -15.21
CA SER A 43 -5.85 -14.26 -15.49
C SER A 43 -6.73 -14.25 -14.23
N GLY A 44 -7.50 -13.18 -14.05
CA GLY A 44 -8.41 -13.01 -12.91
C GLY A 44 -7.81 -12.27 -11.72
N LEU A 45 -6.51 -11.99 -11.74
CA LEU A 45 -5.82 -11.27 -10.68
C LEU A 45 -5.35 -9.90 -11.15
N LYS A 46 -5.77 -8.84 -10.45
CA LYS A 46 -5.23 -7.49 -10.66
C LYS A 46 -4.00 -7.29 -9.79
N ILE A 47 -2.92 -6.79 -10.38
CA ILE A 47 -1.66 -6.60 -9.67
C ILE A 47 -1.45 -5.12 -9.36
N GLN A 48 -1.09 -4.82 -8.11
CA GLN A 48 -0.56 -3.52 -7.72
C GLN A 48 0.90 -3.67 -7.30
N VAL A 49 1.76 -2.77 -7.80
CA VAL A 49 3.22 -2.91 -7.67
C VAL A 49 3.82 -1.66 -7.07
N GLY A 50 4.62 -1.85 -6.03
CA GLY A 50 5.52 -0.85 -5.47
C GLY A 50 6.95 -1.34 -5.39
N GLY A 51 7.86 -0.46 -4.98
CA GLY A 51 9.29 -0.75 -4.85
C GLY A 51 10.08 -0.34 -6.09
N GLY A 52 10.99 0.62 -5.92
CA GLY A 52 11.89 1.07 -6.99
C GLY A 52 11.29 2.07 -7.99
N ILE A 53 10.08 2.57 -7.76
CA ILE A 53 9.49 3.65 -8.56
C ILE A 53 10.15 4.98 -8.14
N ARG A 54 10.96 5.57 -9.02
CA ARG A 54 11.75 6.78 -8.72
C ARG A 54 11.40 7.94 -9.64
N GLU A 55 11.05 7.66 -10.88
CA GLU A 55 10.74 8.65 -11.90
C GLU A 55 9.36 8.38 -12.51
N ILE A 56 8.80 9.40 -13.18
CA ILE A 56 7.49 9.29 -13.85
C ILE A 56 7.48 8.20 -14.92
N GLU A 57 8.62 8.00 -15.58
CA GLU A 57 8.82 6.94 -16.56
C GLU A 57 8.65 5.55 -15.95
N ASP A 58 9.00 5.34 -14.67
CA ASP A 58 8.80 4.06 -14.00
C ASP A 58 7.31 3.74 -13.83
N VAL A 59 6.51 4.75 -13.51
CA VAL A 59 5.04 4.63 -13.39
C VAL A 59 4.44 4.27 -14.74
N HIS A 60 4.83 5.00 -15.79
CA HIS A 60 4.38 4.74 -17.16
C HIS A 60 4.70 3.31 -17.59
N ASN A 61 5.96 2.86 -17.42
CA ASN A 61 6.39 1.51 -17.79
C ASN A 61 5.63 0.40 -17.04
N MET A 62 5.28 0.61 -15.77
CA MET A 62 4.48 -0.36 -15.00
C MET A 62 3.04 -0.44 -15.52
N LEU A 63 2.41 0.71 -15.76
CA LEU A 63 1.05 0.77 -16.27
C LEU A 63 0.95 0.19 -17.69
N GLU A 64 1.89 0.51 -18.59
CA GLU A 64 1.94 -0.06 -19.94
C GLU A 64 2.12 -1.59 -19.93
N MET A 65 2.83 -2.12 -18.92
CA MET A 65 3.00 -3.56 -18.76
C MET A 65 1.71 -4.28 -18.32
N GLY A 66 0.71 -3.54 -17.82
CA GLY A 66 -0.58 -4.07 -17.36
C GLY A 66 -0.78 -4.03 -15.84
N VAL A 67 0.12 -3.40 -15.09
CA VAL A 67 -0.08 -3.17 -13.65
C VAL A 67 -1.34 -2.32 -13.44
N SER A 68 -2.22 -2.77 -12.57
CA SER A 68 -3.51 -2.10 -12.32
C SER A 68 -3.37 -0.85 -11.46
N ARG A 69 -2.49 -0.89 -10.44
CA ARG A 69 -2.17 0.28 -9.60
C ARG A 69 -0.67 0.34 -9.30
N VAL A 70 -0.05 1.49 -9.50
CA VAL A 70 1.36 1.72 -9.15
C VAL A 70 1.44 2.39 -7.79
N ILE A 71 2.23 1.81 -6.90
CA ILE A 71 2.44 2.29 -5.54
C ILE A 71 3.71 3.15 -5.52
N VAL A 72 3.54 4.42 -5.15
CA VAL A 72 4.61 5.42 -5.08
C VAL A 72 4.83 5.84 -3.62
N GLY A 73 6.01 5.54 -3.10
CA GLY A 73 6.44 5.89 -1.73
C GLY A 73 7.40 7.07 -1.75
N THR A 74 8.70 6.82 -1.53
CA THR A 74 9.75 7.86 -1.44
C THR A 74 9.73 8.90 -2.57
N ALA A 75 9.34 8.54 -3.80
CA ALA A 75 9.32 9.47 -4.93
C ALA A 75 8.30 10.61 -4.77
N ILE A 76 7.24 10.45 -3.97
CA ILE A 76 6.20 11.46 -3.77
C ILE A 76 6.71 12.73 -3.09
N PHE A 77 7.88 12.66 -2.43
CA PHE A 77 8.53 13.81 -1.79
C PHE A 77 9.51 14.55 -2.71
N LYS A 78 9.73 14.08 -3.94
CA LYS A 78 10.54 14.79 -4.94
C LYS A 78 9.75 15.97 -5.50
N GLU A 79 10.46 17.08 -5.74
CA GLU A 79 9.88 18.28 -6.35
C GLU A 79 9.15 17.94 -7.67
N LYS A 80 7.92 18.43 -7.82
CA LYS A 80 7.05 18.25 -9.01
C LYS A 80 6.68 16.80 -9.34
N PHE A 81 7.02 15.81 -8.51
CA PHE A 81 6.65 14.42 -8.83
C PHE A 81 5.14 14.25 -8.83
N LEU A 82 4.46 14.70 -7.76
CA LEU A 82 3.00 14.60 -7.65
C LEU A 82 2.28 15.42 -8.72
N ASP A 83 2.73 16.64 -9.02
CA ASP A 83 2.19 17.45 -10.13
C ASP A 83 2.23 16.69 -11.46
N LYS A 84 3.36 16.05 -11.77
CA LYS A 84 3.50 15.24 -12.99
C LYS A 84 2.62 14.00 -12.95
N ILE A 85 2.40 13.39 -11.78
CA ILE A 85 1.47 12.27 -11.71
C ILE A 85 0.05 12.74 -12.04
N GLU A 86 -0.39 13.84 -11.43
CA GLU A 86 -1.70 14.46 -11.66
C GLU A 86 -1.93 14.82 -13.14
N GLU A 87 -0.90 15.34 -13.80
CA GLU A 87 -0.95 15.71 -15.22
C GLU A 87 -1.03 14.51 -16.19
N ASN A 88 -0.47 13.35 -15.82
CA ASN A 88 -0.19 12.27 -16.77
C ASN A 88 -0.94 10.96 -16.53
N PHE A 89 -1.50 10.73 -15.34
CA PHE A 89 -2.12 9.44 -14.99
C PHE A 89 -3.48 9.60 -14.32
N ASP A 90 -4.30 8.55 -14.45
CA ASP A 90 -5.57 8.45 -13.73
C ASP A 90 -5.28 8.26 -12.22
N PRO A 91 -5.86 9.08 -11.32
CA PRO A 91 -5.68 8.92 -9.89
C PRO A 91 -6.14 7.55 -9.36
N ASP A 92 -7.02 6.83 -10.06
CA ASP A 92 -7.45 5.48 -9.69
C ASP A 92 -6.33 4.44 -9.91
N GLN A 93 -5.34 4.73 -10.75
CA GLN A 93 -4.18 3.88 -11.05
C GLN A 93 -2.98 4.13 -10.13
N ILE A 94 -3.06 5.12 -9.24
CA ILE A 94 -1.94 5.52 -8.37
C ILE A 94 -2.32 5.29 -6.91
N ILE A 95 -1.41 4.68 -6.16
CA ILE A 95 -1.46 4.56 -4.71
C ILE A 95 -0.33 5.37 -4.11
N LEU A 96 -0.65 6.39 -3.32
CA LEU A 96 0.34 7.07 -2.49
C LEU A 96 0.64 6.18 -1.28
N ALA A 97 1.88 5.77 -1.12
CA ALA A 97 2.33 5.03 0.06
C ALA A 97 3.00 5.98 1.05
N VAL A 98 2.43 6.08 2.24
CA VAL A 98 2.99 6.83 3.37
C VAL A 98 3.25 5.88 4.52
N ASP A 99 4.52 5.75 4.87
CA ASP A 99 4.95 5.04 6.06
C ASP A 99 5.09 6.08 7.18
N PHE A 100 4.49 5.85 8.34
CA PHE A 100 4.48 6.82 9.43
C PHE A 100 4.74 6.19 10.79
N ASN A 101 5.30 6.99 11.69
CA ASN A 101 5.42 6.68 13.11
C ASN A 101 5.08 7.92 13.93
N SER A 102 4.54 7.71 15.13
CA SER A 102 4.17 8.80 16.02
C SER A 102 5.32 9.23 16.92
N LEU A 103 5.63 10.51 16.93
CA LEU A 103 6.52 11.15 17.90
C LEU A 103 5.71 12.13 18.73
N ASP A 104 5.71 11.94 20.05
CA ASP A 104 4.94 12.75 21.00
C ASP A 104 3.44 12.87 20.62
N GLY A 105 2.86 11.76 20.13
CA GLY A 105 1.46 11.68 19.71
C GLY A 105 1.15 12.31 18.34
N ILE A 106 2.17 12.78 17.61
CA ILE A 106 2.02 13.36 16.27
C ILE A 106 2.59 12.38 15.23
N PRO A 107 1.80 11.92 14.25
CA PRO A 107 2.29 11.04 13.20
C PRO A 107 3.14 11.81 12.18
N TYR A 108 4.39 11.39 12.03
CA TYR A 108 5.33 11.89 11.04
C TYR A 108 5.61 10.82 9.99
N ILE A 109 5.81 11.27 8.75
CA ILE A 109 6.14 10.40 7.63
C ILE A 109 7.64 10.04 7.66
N TYR A 110 7.91 8.75 7.43
CA TYR A 110 9.24 8.20 7.29
C TYR A 110 9.51 7.76 5.85
N THR A 111 10.76 7.85 5.44
CA THR A 111 11.21 7.54 4.07
C THR A 111 12.43 6.63 4.10
N HIS A 112 12.94 6.24 2.92
CA HIS A 112 14.15 5.44 2.77
C HIS A 112 14.13 4.12 3.58
N GLY A 113 13.01 3.39 3.51
CA GLY A 113 12.85 2.14 4.26
C GLY A 113 12.81 2.37 5.77
N TRP A 114 12.06 3.40 6.19
CA TRP A 114 11.78 3.74 7.59
C TRP A 114 12.94 4.35 8.38
N GLN A 115 14.06 4.64 7.72
CA GLN A 115 15.27 5.14 8.37
C GLN A 115 15.23 6.64 8.64
N ASP A 116 14.59 7.40 7.74
CA ASP A 116 14.66 8.85 7.74
C ASP A 116 13.28 9.47 8.07
N ASN A 117 13.20 10.19 9.19
CA ASN A 117 12.05 11.05 9.47
C ASN A 117 12.09 12.26 8.53
N SER A 118 11.07 12.41 7.70
CA SER A 118 10.96 13.53 6.74
C SER A 118 10.67 14.89 7.39
N ASN A 119 10.29 14.90 8.68
CA ASN A 119 9.67 16.01 9.41
C ASN A 119 8.34 16.50 8.82
N ILE A 120 7.76 15.74 7.87
CA ILE A 120 6.44 16.00 7.30
C ILE A 120 5.41 15.31 8.18
N LYS A 121 4.43 16.07 8.66
CA LYS A 121 3.30 15.51 9.40
C LYS A 121 2.37 14.79 8.43
N LEU A 122 1.91 13.60 8.83
CA LEU A 122 1.05 12.75 8.01
C LEU A 122 -0.22 13.49 7.56
N PHE A 123 -0.90 14.12 8.51
CA PHE A 123 -2.19 14.76 8.25
C PHE A 123 -2.08 15.99 7.34
N ASP A 124 -1.02 16.78 7.50
CA ASP A 124 -0.74 17.93 6.63
C ASP A 124 -0.51 17.43 5.19
N PHE A 125 0.33 16.42 5.02
CA PHE A 125 0.61 15.82 3.72
C PHE A 125 -0.66 15.26 3.04
N VAL A 126 -1.47 14.51 3.77
CA VAL A 126 -2.70 13.92 3.20
C VAL A 126 -3.69 15.01 2.80
N SER A 127 -3.84 16.06 3.60
CA SER A 127 -4.71 17.20 3.30
C SER A 127 -4.27 17.92 2.03
N ASP A 128 -2.97 18.17 1.87
CA ASP A 128 -2.40 18.90 0.72
C ASP A 128 -2.48 18.11 -0.59
N ASN A 129 -2.64 16.78 -0.53
CA ASN A 129 -2.62 15.88 -1.69
C ASN A 129 -3.97 15.21 -1.95
N SER A 130 -5.07 15.91 -1.65
CA SER A 130 -6.45 15.41 -1.76
C SER A 130 -6.93 15.06 -3.19
N TYR A 131 -6.13 15.36 -4.23
CA TYR A 131 -6.37 14.88 -5.59
C TYR A 131 -6.28 13.35 -5.69
N PHE A 132 -5.34 12.75 -4.94
CA PHE A 132 -5.08 11.32 -5.00
C PHE A 132 -6.09 10.55 -4.17
N LYS A 133 -6.74 9.55 -4.79
CA LYS A 133 -7.79 8.80 -4.12
C LYS A 133 -7.26 7.68 -3.25
N ASN A 134 -6.27 6.91 -3.74
CA ASN A 134 -5.78 5.75 -3.02
C ASN A 134 -4.58 6.12 -2.13
N LEU A 135 -4.73 5.90 -0.83
CA LEU A 135 -3.71 6.16 0.17
C LEU A 135 -3.41 4.87 0.93
N LEU A 136 -2.21 4.32 0.75
CA LEU A 136 -1.69 3.26 1.59
C LEU A 136 -0.97 3.89 2.78
N ALA A 137 -1.51 3.71 3.99
CA ALA A 137 -0.93 4.24 5.22
C ALA A 137 -0.43 3.10 6.10
N THR A 138 0.89 3.00 6.23
CA THR A 138 1.55 1.97 7.05
C THR A 138 2.03 2.57 8.37
N ASP A 139 1.53 2.07 9.50
CA ASP A 139 2.13 2.37 10.79
C ASP A 139 3.34 1.46 11.01
N ILE A 140 4.53 2.01 10.85
CA ILE A 140 5.78 1.23 10.93
C ILE A 140 6.08 0.75 12.35
N SER A 141 5.45 1.34 13.38
CA SER A 141 5.61 0.88 14.76
C SER A 141 4.85 -0.42 15.04
N LEU A 142 3.83 -0.72 14.22
CA LEU A 142 2.99 -1.91 14.34
C LEU A 142 3.30 -2.97 13.29
N ASP A 143 4.12 -2.66 12.29
CA ASP A 143 4.43 -3.61 11.22
C ASP A 143 5.13 -4.88 11.76
N GLY A 144 4.54 -6.03 11.44
CA GLY A 144 4.99 -7.32 11.96
C GLY A 144 4.81 -7.55 13.47
N VAL A 145 4.20 -6.62 14.22
CA VAL A 145 4.04 -6.72 15.68
C VAL A 145 2.79 -7.51 16.08
N LEU A 146 1.78 -7.60 15.20
CA LEU A 146 0.51 -8.32 15.41
C LEU A 146 -0.26 -7.85 16.65
N GLN A 147 -0.41 -6.53 16.80
CA GLN A 147 -1.09 -5.91 17.95
C GLN A 147 -2.36 -5.11 17.57
N GLY A 148 -2.81 -5.24 16.33
CA GLY A 148 -3.92 -4.45 15.77
C GLY A 148 -3.44 -3.27 14.94
N ALA A 149 -4.34 -2.70 14.14
CA ALA A 149 -4.06 -1.59 13.24
C ALA A 149 -4.11 -0.23 13.97
N SER A 150 -3.65 0.82 13.30
CA SER A 150 -3.68 2.21 13.82
C SER A 150 -5.04 2.88 13.65
N PHE A 151 -6.08 2.29 14.24
CA PHE A 151 -7.48 2.70 14.07
C PHE A 151 -7.72 4.20 14.31
N GLU A 152 -7.14 4.78 15.39
CA GLU A 152 -7.29 6.20 15.71
C GLU A 152 -6.68 7.11 14.63
N THR A 153 -5.50 6.75 14.12
CA THR A 153 -4.85 7.48 13.03
C THR A 153 -5.68 7.38 11.75
N TYR A 154 -6.20 6.20 11.43
CA TYR A 154 -7.03 6.00 10.24
C TYR A 154 -8.36 6.77 10.31
N GLU A 155 -9.01 6.81 11.47
CA GLU A 155 -10.21 7.63 11.69
C GLU A 155 -9.92 9.12 11.45
N GLN A 156 -8.77 9.61 11.93
CA GLN A 156 -8.35 11.00 11.70
C GLN A 156 -8.05 11.28 10.22
N ILE A 157 -7.38 10.36 9.52
CA ILE A 157 -7.17 10.46 8.07
C ILE A 157 -8.50 10.59 7.34
N LEU A 158 -9.46 9.69 7.60
CA LEU A 158 -10.76 9.70 6.93
C LEU A 158 -11.58 10.95 7.25
N ARG A 159 -11.46 11.48 8.48
CA ARG A 159 -12.10 12.74 8.85
C ARG A 159 -11.55 13.93 8.05
N LEU A 160 -10.24 13.98 7.85
CA LEU A 160 -9.58 15.04 7.10
C LEU A 160 -9.74 14.87 5.58
N PHE A 161 -9.83 13.62 5.13
CA PHE A 161 -9.90 13.27 3.71
C PHE A 161 -10.97 12.21 3.41
N PRO A 162 -12.27 12.58 3.50
CA PRO A 162 -13.38 11.63 3.50
C PRO A 162 -13.67 10.96 2.14
N LYS A 163 -13.01 11.42 1.07
CA LYS A 163 -13.14 10.83 -0.28
C LYS A 163 -11.99 9.88 -0.61
N SER A 164 -11.03 9.70 0.30
CA SER A 164 -9.96 8.73 0.11
C SER A 164 -10.50 7.31 0.10
N ASN A 165 -9.89 6.49 -0.75
CA ASN A 165 -9.74 5.08 -0.50
C ASN A 165 -8.48 4.87 0.36
N LEU A 166 -8.68 4.76 1.68
CA LEU A 166 -7.62 4.43 2.61
C LEU A 166 -7.38 2.92 2.61
N ILE A 167 -6.13 2.52 2.37
CA ILE A 167 -5.66 1.13 2.47
C ILE A 167 -4.86 1.01 3.77
N ALA A 168 -5.42 0.29 4.74
CA ALA A 168 -4.78 0.10 6.04
C ALA A 168 -3.61 -0.89 5.96
N SER A 169 -2.49 -0.57 6.60
CA SER A 169 -1.30 -1.42 6.62
C SER A 169 -0.54 -1.29 7.94
N GLY A 170 0.03 -2.41 8.39
CA GLY A 170 0.72 -2.53 9.69
C GLY A 170 -0.20 -3.05 10.81
N GLY A 171 0.29 -4.03 11.56
CA GLY A 171 -0.32 -4.46 12.82
C GLY A 171 -1.52 -5.40 12.77
N ILE A 172 -2.18 -5.59 11.62
CA ILE A 172 -3.35 -6.49 11.49
C ILE A 172 -3.02 -7.89 12.03
N SER A 173 -3.80 -8.33 13.02
CA SER A 173 -3.56 -9.59 13.75
C SER A 173 -4.75 -10.54 13.76
N SER A 174 -5.97 -10.03 13.60
CA SER A 174 -7.19 -10.86 13.72
C SER A 174 -8.33 -10.41 12.81
N MET A 175 -9.33 -11.28 12.63
CA MET A 175 -10.60 -10.92 11.96
C MET A 175 -11.35 -9.78 12.69
N SER A 176 -11.13 -9.61 14.00
CA SER A 176 -11.70 -8.49 14.73
C SER A 176 -11.09 -7.15 14.31
N ASP A 177 -9.83 -7.13 13.87
CA ASP A 177 -9.22 -5.91 13.34
C ASP A 177 -9.87 -5.53 12.01
N LEU A 178 -10.14 -6.51 11.15
CA LEU A 178 -10.82 -6.29 9.86
C LEU A 178 -12.24 -5.75 10.06
N ALA A 179 -13.00 -6.35 10.98
CA ALA A 179 -14.34 -5.86 11.32
C ALA A 179 -14.30 -4.41 11.87
N LYS A 180 -13.25 -4.03 12.60
CA LYS A 180 -13.07 -2.63 13.05
C LYS A 180 -12.75 -1.70 11.89
N LEU A 181 -11.89 -2.10 10.95
CA LEU A 181 -11.61 -1.33 9.74
C LEU A 181 -12.88 -1.12 8.91
N GLU A 182 -13.68 -2.16 8.73
CA GLU A 182 -14.97 -2.07 8.02
C GLU A 182 -15.93 -1.08 8.69
N ASN A 183 -16.02 -1.09 10.03
CA ASN A 183 -16.82 -0.12 10.78
C ASN A 183 -16.33 1.33 10.59
N LEU A 184 -15.06 1.53 10.26
CA LEU A 184 -14.48 2.82 9.86
C LEU A 184 -14.67 3.13 8.38
N GLN A 185 -15.37 2.28 7.62
CA GLN A 185 -15.56 2.36 6.17
C GLN A 185 -14.27 2.16 5.36
N ILE A 186 -13.28 1.47 5.93
CA ILE A 186 -12.04 1.08 5.24
C ILE A 186 -12.27 -0.27 4.58
N GLN A 187 -12.24 -0.29 3.25
CA GLN A 187 -12.56 -1.47 2.44
C GLN A 187 -11.32 -2.27 1.99
N GLU A 188 -10.13 -1.69 2.12
CA GLU A 188 -8.88 -2.32 1.70
C GLU A 188 -7.88 -2.35 2.86
N CYS A 189 -7.19 -3.47 3.03
CA CYS A 189 -6.07 -3.58 3.96
C CYS A 189 -5.00 -4.56 3.46
N ILE A 190 -3.80 -4.42 3.99
CA ILE A 190 -2.68 -5.34 3.75
C ILE A 190 -2.53 -6.24 4.96
N VAL A 191 -2.71 -7.55 4.74
CA VAL A 191 -2.49 -8.57 5.76
C VAL A 191 -1.25 -9.40 5.37
N GLY A 192 -0.17 -9.22 6.11
CA GLY A 192 1.07 -9.96 5.91
C GLY A 192 1.22 -11.08 6.93
N LYS A 193 1.97 -10.78 7.99
CA LYS A 193 2.44 -11.75 8.99
C LYS A 193 1.34 -12.62 9.61
N ALA A 194 0.13 -12.09 9.83
CA ALA A 194 -0.98 -12.85 10.43
C ALA A 194 -1.40 -14.08 9.61
N ILE A 195 -1.31 -14.00 8.27
CA ILE A 195 -1.56 -15.15 7.37
C ILE A 195 -0.47 -16.20 7.55
N TYR A 196 0.79 -15.78 7.51
CA TYR A 196 1.94 -16.68 7.57
C TYR A 196 2.11 -17.35 8.95
N GLU A 197 1.69 -16.68 10.02
CA GLU A 197 1.63 -17.26 11.37
C GLU A 197 0.32 -18.01 11.65
N LYS A 198 -0.57 -18.15 10.65
CA LYS A 198 -1.84 -18.87 10.73
C LYS A 198 -2.79 -18.33 11.82
N GLN A 199 -2.67 -17.05 12.16
CA GLN A 199 -3.64 -16.36 13.03
C GLN A 199 -4.93 -16.03 12.27
N ILE A 200 -4.81 -15.81 10.97
CA ILE A 200 -5.92 -15.63 10.03
C ILE A 200 -5.67 -16.59 8.87
N SER A 201 -6.67 -17.37 8.48
CA SER A 201 -6.57 -18.20 7.27
C SER A 201 -7.02 -17.42 6.03
N LEU A 202 -6.54 -17.84 4.86
CA LEU A 202 -7.02 -17.25 3.59
C LEU A 202 -8.52 -17.44 3.39
N SER A 203 -9.05 -18.57 3.86
CA SER A 203 -10.50 -18.83 3.83
C SER A 203 -11.29 -17.89 4.74
N ASP A 204 -10.73 -17.43 5.86
CA ASP A 204 -11.43 -16.46 6.71
C ASP A 204 -11.55 -15.12 6.00
N LEU A 205 -10.53 -14.74 5.23
CA LEU A 205 -10.51 -13.51 4.45
C LEU A 205 -11.42 -13.57 3.21
N SER A 206 -11.58 -14.75 2.61
CA SER A 206 -12.37 -14.91 1.39
C SER A 206 -13.88 -14.95 1.60
N ASN A 207 -14.34 -15.13 2.84
CA ASN A 207 -15.74 -15.43 3.13
C ASN A 207 -16.61 -14.22 3.48
N ASP A 208 -16.04 -13.02 3.72
CA ASP A 208 -16.79 -11.92 4.33
C ASP A 208 -16.51 -10.50 3.74
N TYR A 209 -15.85 -10.36 2.59
CA TYR A 209 -15.51 -9.05 2.00
C TYR A 209 -15.67 -8.97 0.47
#